data_AF-A0A955HLD6-F1
#
_entry.id   AF-A0A955HLD6-F1
#
_cell.length_a   1.000
_cell.length_b   1.000
_cell.length_c   1.000
_cell.angle_alpha   90.00
_cell.angle_beta   90.00
_cell.angle_gamma   90.00
#
_symmetry.space_group_name_H-M   'P 1'
#
loop_
_entity.id
_entity.type
_entity.pdbx_description
1 polymer ?
#
loop_
_entity_poly.entity_id
_entity_poly.type
_entity_poly.pdbx_seq_one_letter_code
_entity_poly.pdbx_strand_id
1 'polypeptide(L)'
;MKKLKAATITLVLALVVVAFPPVRTFAAIRNPALSERLGGTAESSEAATDGTIFLGYLVSLWETAISIGGLLVLFYFIWGAFEWITAGGESGKLEKARLRMMHAVVGLLILVSSFVILGYISTALFGEDFSILNLSFPTPGQEQTSN
;
A
#
# COMPACT_ATOMS: atom_id res chain seq x y z
N MET A 1 -8.61 -26.06 -33.97
CA MET A 1 -8.79 -24.74 -34.62
C MET A 1 -9.23 -23.60 -33.68
N LYS A 2 -9.92 -23.84 -32.54
CA LYS A 2 -10.44 -22.75 -31.69
C LYS A 2 -9.38 -21.89 -30.97
N LYS A 3 -8.26 -22.48 -30.55
CA LYS A 3 -7.19 -21.76 -29.82
C LYS A 3 -6.31 -20.87 -30.72
N LEU A 4 -6.27 -21.14 -32.03
CA LEU A 4 -5.47 -20.37 -32.99
C LEU A 4 -6.13 -19.03 -33.33
N LYS A 5 -7.46 -18.97 -33.46
CA LYS A 5 -8.21 -17.72 -33.70
C LYS A 5 -8.16 -16.75 -32.51
N ALA A 6 -8.12 -17.28 -31.28
CA ALA A 6 -7.99 -16.46 -30.07
C ALA A 6 -6.60 -15.79 -29.98
N ALA A 7 -5.53 -16.50 -30.36
CA ALA A 7 -4.16 -15.97 -30.33
C ALA A 7 -3.97 -14.80 -31.30
N THR A 8 -4.54 -14.85 -32.51
CA THR A 8 -4.44 -13.75 -33.48
C THR A 8 -5.22 -12.51 -33.05
N ILE A 9 -6.40 -12.67 -32.42
CA ILE A 9 -7.17 -11.55 -31.89
C ILE A 9 -6.42 -10.84 -30.77
N THR A 10 -5.76 -11.58 -29.88
CA THR A 10 -4.93 -10.99 -28.81
C THR A 10 -3.70 -10.27 -29.38
N LEU A 11 -3.05 -10.83 -30.41
CA LEU A 11 -1.89 -10.21 -31.06
C LEU A 11 -2.28 -8.90 -31.77
N VAL A 12 -3.42 -8.88 -32.49
CA VAL A 12 -3.91 -7.69 -33.18
C VAL A 12 -4.37 -6.62 -32.18
N LEU A 13 -5.03 -7.01 -31.09
CA LEU A 13 -5.41 -6.08 -30.02
C LEU A 13 -4.17 -5.44 -29.37
N ALA A 14 -3.12 -6.23 -29.13
CA ALA A 14 -1.86 -5.71 -28.60
C ALA A 14 -1.18 -4.73 -29.57
N LEU A 15 -1.24 -4.98 -30.89
CA LEU A 15 -0.63 -4.12 -31.90
C LEU A 15 -1.38 -2.79 -32.10
N VAL A 16 -2.72 -2.79 -31.98
CA VAL A 16 -3.55 -1.58 -32.06
C VAL A 16 -3.31 -0.65 -30.87
N VAL A 17 -3.06 -1.19 -29.67
CA VAL A 17 -2.75 -0.40 -28.46
C VAL A 17 -1.38 0.31 -28.57
N VAL A 18 -0.43 -0.24 -29.33
CA VAL A 18 0.91 0.35 -29.51
C VAL A 18 0.92 1.41 -30.62
N ALA A 19 0.09 1.27 -31.66
CA ALA A 19 0.07 2.17 -32.81
C ALA A 19 -0.77 3.45 -32.60
N PHE A 20 -1.69 3.45 -31.64
CA PHE A 20 -2.48 4.64 -31.26
C PHE A 20 -2.01 5.15 -29.90
N PRO A 21 -1.03 6.09 -29.84
CA PRO A 21 -0.74 6.76 -28.58
C PRO A 21 -2.00 7.52 -28.14
N PRO A 22 -2.40 7.43 -26.86
CA PRO A 22 -3.55 8.16 -26.37
C PRO A 22 -3.25 9.66 -26.45
N VAL A 23 -3.91 10.38 -27.35
CA VAL A 23 -3.96 11.85 -27.28
C VAL A 23 -4.73 12.19 -26.01
N ARG A 24 -4.00 12.54 -24.95
CA ARG A 24 -4.57 12.94 -23.66
C ARG A 24 -4.71 14.45 -23.62
N THR A 25 -5.83 14.95 -24.13
CA THR A 25 -6.28 16.32 -23.88
C THR A 25 -7.45 16.29 -22.91
N PHE A 26 -7.13 16.26 -21.62
CA PHE A 26 -8.07 16.61 -20.56
C PHE A 26 -7.50 17.82 -19.82
N ALA A 27 -8.15 18.98 -19.98
CA ALA A 27 -7.86 20.15 -19.17
C ALA A 27 -8.30 19.83 -17.72
N ALA A 28 -7.34 19.66 -16.83
CA ALA A 28 -7.62 19.45 -15.41
C ALA A 28 -8.32 20.69 -14.82
N ILE A 29 -9.46 20.51 -14.15
CA ILE A 29 -10.06 21.52 -13.27
C ILE A 29 -9.23 21.54 -11.99
N ARG A 30 -8.58 22.67 -11.71
CA ARG A 30 -7.59 22.83 -10.62
C ARG A 30 -8.27 23.48 -9.42
N ASN A 31 -8.18 22.84 -8.25
CA ASN A 31 -8.69 23.40 -7.00
C ASN A 31 -7.51 23.60 -6.01
N PRO A 32 -7.08 24.86 -5.78
CA PRO A 32 -5.93 25.17 -4.92
C PRO A 32 -6.17 24.89 -3.42
N ALA A 33 -7.39 24.48 -3.03
CA ALA A 33 -7.68 24.07 -1.65
C ALA A 33 -7.29 22.60 -1.34
N LEU A 34 -6.89 21.82 -2.35
CA LEU A 34 -6.45 20.43 -2.17
C LEU A 34 -4.93 20.38 -2.00
N SER A 35 -4.47 19.64 -0.98
CA SER A 35 -3.05 19.46 -0.68
C SER A 35 -2.28 18.93 -1.89
N GLU A 36 -1.00 19.29 -2.00
CA GLU A 36 -0.06 18.94 -3.08
C GLU A 36 -0.07 17.45 -3.47
N ARG A 37 -0.30 16.56 -2.50
CA ARG A 37 -0.40 15.10 -2.71
C ARG A 37 -1.70 14.64 -3.41
N LEU A 38 -2.66 15.53 -3.59
CA LEU A 38 -4.00 15.28 -4.16
C LEU A 38 -4.32 16.16 -5.39
N GLY A 39 -3.30 16.77 -6.01
CA GLY A 39 -3.44 17.46 -7.31
C GLY A 39 -3.55 18.99 -7.26
N GLY A 40 -3.00 19.64 -6.24
CA GLY A 40 -3.11 21.10 -6.04
C GLY A 40 -2.19 21.99 -6.90
N THR A 41 -1.08 21.49 -7.45
CA THR A 41 -0.04 22.33 -8.08
C THR A 41 0.38 21.84 -9.48
N ALA A 42 0.95 22.76 -10.27
CA ALA A 42 1.28 22.58 -11.69
C ALA A 42 2.23 21.42 -11.99
N GLU A 43 3.09 21.08 -11.04
CA GLU A 43 4.09 20.03 -11.15
C GLU A 43 3.45 18.63 -11.07
N SER A 44 2.26 18.53 -10.45
CA SER A 44 1.48 17.30 -10.43
C SER A 44 0.75 17.01 -11.75
N SER A 45 0.76 17.92 -12.74
CA SER A 45 0.15 17.68 -14.05
C SER A 45 1.03 16.83 -14.97
N GLU A 46 2.36 16.83 -14.76
CA GLU A 46 3.24 15.82 -15.37
C GLU A 46 3.11 14.49 -14.63
N ALA A 47 2.94 14.55 -13.31
CA ALA A 47 2.68 13.40 -12.42
C ALA A 47 1.31 12.73 -12.65
N ALA A 48 0.33 13.44 -13.22
CA ALA A 48 -0.97 12.88 -13.63
C ALA A 48 -0.87 11.97 -14.86
N THR A 49 0.21 12.12 -15.65
CA THR A 49 0.53 11.22 -16.77
C THR A 49 1.23 9.94 -16.28
N ASP A 50 1.94 10.01 -15.16
CA ASP A 50 2.91 8.99 -14.73
C ASP A 50 2.40 8.01 -13.66
N GLY A 51 1.10 8.04 -13.34
CA GLY A 51 0.50 7.10 -12.38
C GLY A 51 0.93 7.33 -10.92
N THR A 52 1.72 8.35 -10.63
CA THR A 52 2.15 8.71 -9.26
C THR A 52 0.99 9.21 -8.40
N ILE A 53 -0.01 9.87 -9.01
CA ILE A 53 -1.28 10.19 -8.31
C ILE A 53 -2.01 8.91 -7.90
N PHE A 54 -2.06 7.91 -8.80
CA PHE A 54 -2.65 6.60 -8.51
C PHE A 54 -1.87 5.87 -7.41
N LEU A 55 -0.54 5.91 -7.45
CA LEU A 55 0.31 5.39 -6.38
C LEU A 55 0.07 6.14 -5.05
N GLY A 56 -0.14 7.45 -5.08
CA GLY A 56 -0.49 8.24 -3.89
C GLY A 56 -1.82 7.80 -3.26
N TYR A 57 -2.85 7.56 -4.08
CA TYR A 57 -4.12 6.99 -3.60
C TYR A 57 -3.95 5.55 -3.09
N LEU A 58 -3.16 4.72 -3.76
CA LEU A 58 -2.87 3.35 -3.30
C LEU A 58 -2.14 3.34 -1.95
N VAL A 59 -1.15 4.22 -1.77
CA VAL A 59 -0.41 4.34 -0.51
C VAL A 59 -1.33 4.81 0.61
N SER A 60 -2.18 5.83 0.35
CA SER A 60 -3.16 6.31 1.33
C SER A 60 -4.19 5.26 1.72
N LEU A 61 -4.68 4.48 0.75
CA LEU A 61 -5.59 3.35 1.00
C LEU A 61 -4.90 2.23 1.79
N TRP A 62 -3.65 1.92 1.45
CA TRP A 62 -2.86 0.90 2.14
C TRP A 62 -2.56 1.28 3.60
N GLU A 63 -2.18 2.53 3.86
CA GLU A 63 -1.93 3.03 5.22
C GLU A 63 -3.20 2.90 6.09
N THR A 64 -4.36 3.26 5.52
CA THR A 64 -5.66 3.07 6.17
C THR A 64 -5.97 1.59 6.43
N ALA A 65 -5.72 0.73 5.44
CA ALA A 65 -5.97 -0.70 5.54
C ALA A 65 -5.09 -1.37 6.60
N ILE A 66 -3.82 -0.97 6.71
CA ILE A 66 -2.91 -1.47 7.75
C ILE A 66 -3.35 -1.02 9.13
N SER A 67 -3.73 0.24 9.30
CA SER A 67 -4.15 0.74 10.60
C SER A 67 -5.39 0.00 11.12
N ILE A 68 -6.35 -0.29 10.23
CA ILE A 68 -7.53 -1.10 10.56
C ILE A 68 -7.14 -2.57 10.76
N GLY A 69 -6.27 -3.11 9.91
CA GLY A 69 -5.80 -4.49 9.98
C GLY A 69 -5.08 -4.81 11.29
N GLY A 70 -4.20 -3.92 11.76
CA GLY A 70 -3.52 -4.05 13.05
C GLY A 70 -4.48 -4.11 14.22
N LEU A 71 -5.52 -3.26 14.22
CA LEU A 71 -6.55 -3.28 15.24
C LEU A 71 -7.35 -4.60 15.23
N LEU A 72 -7.76 -5.07 14.05
CA LEU A 72 -8.50 -6.33 13.91
C LEU A 72 -7.68 -7.54 14.37
N VAL A 73 -6.39 -7.59 14.03
CA VAL A 73 -5.48 -8.67 14.48
C VAL A 73 -5.41 -8.72 16.00
N LEU A 74 -5.30 -7.57 16.67
CA LEU A 74 -5.27 -7.49 18.13
C LEU A 74 -6.58 -8.03 18.74
N PHE A 75 -7.74 -7.63 18.21
CA PHE A 75 -9.04 -8.16 18.66
C PHE A 75 -9.15 -9.68 18.46
N TYR A 76 -8.75 -10.19 17.29
CA TYR A 76 -8.78 -11.63 17.01
C TYR A 76 -7.84 -12.43 17.90
N PHE A 77 -6.67 -11.86 18.23
CA PHE A 77 -5.71 -12.48 19.14
C PHE A 77 -6.28 -12.61 20.56
N ILE A 78 -6.89 -11.53 21.08
CA ILE A 78 -7.54 -11.53 22.40
C ILE A 78 -8.69 -12.55 22.45
N TRP A 79 -9.49 -12.62 21.38
CA TRP A 79 -10.58 -13.60 21.31
C TRP A 79 -10.06 -15.04 21.34
N GLY A 80 -8.99 -15.34 20.59
CA GLY A 80 -8.35 -16.65 20.62
C GLY A 80 -7.75 -16.99 21.98
N ALA A 81 -7.14 -16.01 22.65
CA ALA A 81 -6.59 -16.18 23.98
C ALA A 81 -7.68 -16.47 25.04
N PHE A 82 -8.82 -15.79 24.96
CA PHE A 82 -9.95 -16.03 25.86
C PHE A 82 -10.54 -17.43 25.66
N GLU A 83 -10.68 -17.87 24.41
CA GLU A 83 -11.12 -19.22 24.06
C GLU A 83 -10.15 -20.30 24.58
N TRP A 84 -8.84 -20.01 24.59
CA TRP A 84 -7.81 -20.91 25.12
C TRP A 84 -7.89 -21.06 26.64
N ILE A 85 -8.06 -19.93 27.36
CA ILE A 85 -8.18 -19.93 28.83
C ILE A 85 -9.48 -20.60 29.28
N THR A 86 -10.58 -20.41 28.54
CA THR A 86 -11.89 -20.99 28.88
C THR A 86 -12.06 -22.44 28.45
N ALA A 87 -11.13 -23.00 27.66
CA ALA A 87 -11.21 -24.40 27.18
C ALA A 87 -11.09 -25.45 28.29
N GLY A 88 -10.58 -25.11 29.48
CA GLY A 88 -10.71 -25.92 30.71
C GLY A 88 -10.19 -27.36 30.65
N GLY A 89 -9.35 -27.72 29.67
CA GLY A 89 -8.80 -29.08 29.48
C GLY A 89 -9.52 -29.95 28.44
N GLU A 90 -10.58 -29.47 27.80
CA GLU A 90 -11.19 -30.17 26.65
C GLU A 90 -10.29 -30.04 25.41
N SER A 91 -9.65 -31.15 25.00
CA SER A 91 -8.64 -31.17 23.92
C SER A 91 -9.12 -30.54 22.61
N GLY A 92 -10.38 -30.79 22.22
CA GLY A 92 -10.96 -30.24 20.99
C GLY A 92 -11.11 -28.72 21.00
N LYS A 93 -11.47 -28.12 22.14
CA LYS A 93 -11.54 -26.65 22.29
C LYS A 93 -10.16 -26.04 22.38
N LEU A 94 -9.22 -26.72 23.04
CA LEU A 94 -7.84 -26.28 23.17
C LEU A 94 -7.15 -26.21 21.80
N GLU A 95 -7.37 -27.22 20.95
CA GLU A 95 -6.82 -27.27 19.60
C GLU A 95 -7.41 -26.17 18.70
N LYS A 96 -8.72 -25.94 18.75
CA LYS A 96 -9.38 -24.84 18.03
C LYS A 96 -8.87 -23.47 18.47
N ALA A 97 -8.76 -23.24 19.78
CA ALA A 97 -8.24 -21.98 20.31
C ALA A 97 -6.79 -21.73 19.88
N ARG A 98 -5.94 -22.78 19.93
CA ARG A 98 -4.56 -22.71 19.43
C ARG A 98 -4.53 -22.36 17.94
N LEU A 99 -5.35 -23.01 17.12
CA LEU A 99 -5.43 -22.73 15.68
C LEU A 99 -5.82 -21.28 15.41
N ARG A 100 -6.79 -20.75 16.18
CA ARG A 100 -7.24 -19.36 16.10
C ARG A 100 -6.15 -18.36 16.48
N MET A 101 -5.42 -18.62 17.56
CA MET A 101 -4.26 -17.81 17.94
C MET A 101 -3.17 -17.85 16.87
N MET A 102 -2.90 -19.02 16.30
CA MET A 102 -1.92 -19.19 15.24
C MET A 102 -2.30 -18.41 13.98
N HIS A 103 -3.58 -18.38 13.60
CA HIS A 103 -4.08 -17.54 12.50
C HIS A 103 -3.94 -16.03 12.80
N ALA A 104 -4.19 -15.60 14.03
CA ALA A 104 -3.96 -14.21 14.43
C ALA A 104 -2.48 -13.83 14.33
N VAL A 105 -1.57 -14.71 14.77
CA VAL A 105 -0.11 -14.51 14.62
C VAL A 105 0.32 -14.46 13.17
N VAL A 106 -0.23 -15.32 12.30
CA VAL A 106 0.03 -15.26 10.86
C VAL A 106 -0.46 -13.94 10.26
N GLY A 107 -1.63 -13.44 10.67
CA GLY A 107 -2.12 -12.12 10.26
C GLY A 107 -1.18 -10.99 10.68
N LEU A 108 -0.64 -11.05 11.90
CA LEU A 108 0.38 -10.11 12.36
C LEU A 108 1.66 -10.19 11.53
N LEU A 109 2.12 -11.40 11.24
CA LEU A 109 3.32 -11.64 10.43
C LEU A 109 3.17 -11.03 9.03
N ILE A 110 1.98 -11.15 8.42
CA ILE A 110 1.67 -10.56 7.12
C ILE A 110 1.71 -9.02 7.19
N LEU A 111 1.15 -8.41 8.24
CA LEU A 111 1.21 -6.96 8.43
C LEU A 111 2.66 -6.48 8.51
N VAL A 112 3.47 -7.11 9.36
CA VAL A 112 4.91 -6.79 9.50
C VAL A 112 5.64 -6.98 8.17
N SER A 113 5.38 -8.08 7.46
CA SER A 113 5.98 -8.34 6.14
C SER A 113 5.59 -7.28 5.11
N SER A 114 4.36 -6.77 5.16
CA SER A 114 3.89 -5.72 4.26
C SER A 114 4.71 -4.43 4.41
N PHE A 115 5.08 -4.05 5.64
CA PHE A 115 5.95 -2.90 5.88
C PHE A 115 7.35 -3.11 5.29
N VAL A 116 7.92 -4.30 5.47
CA VAL A 116 9.25 -4.64 4.94
C VAL A 116 9.27 -4.62 3.42
N ILE A 117 8.23 -5.17 2.78
CA ILE A 117 8.11 -5.22 1.31
C ILE A 117 8.02 -3.81 0.74
N LEU A 118 7.22 -2.92 1.33
CA LEU A 118 7.12 -1.53 0.88
C LEU A 118 8.41 -0.74 1.10
N GLY A 119 9.10 -0.97 2.22
CA GLY A 119 10.46 -0.45 2.42
C GLY A 119 11.38 -0.90 1.28
N TYR A 120 11.42 -2.19 0.98
CA TYR A 120 12.21 -2.75 -0.12
C TYR A 120 11.86 -2.18 -1.49
N ILE A 121 10.58 -2.03 -1.81
CA ILE A 121 10.12 -1.43 -3.07
C ILE A 121 10.47 0.05 -3.14
N SER A 122 10.35 0.78 -2.03
CA SER A 122 10.73 2.20 -1.98
C SER A 122 12.23 2.37 -2.20
N THR A 123 13.07 1.54 -1.57
CA THR A 123 14.53 1.56 -1.76
C THR A 123 14.92 1.11 -3.16
N ALA A 124 14.27 0.07 -3.71
CA ALA A 124 14.61 -0.49 -5.02
C ALA A 124 14.15 0.40 -6.18
N LEU A 125 13.06 1.18 -6.03
CA LEU A 125 12.55 2.07 -7.07
C LEU A 125 13.06 3.51 -6.95
N PHE A 126 13.37 4.01 -5.75
CA PHE A 126 13.73 5.41 -5.54
C PHE A 126 15.18 5.65 -5.12
N GLY A 127 16.01 4.62 -4.94
CA GLY A 127 17.49 4.71 -4.94
C GLY A 127 18.15 5.54 -3.83
N GLU A 128 17.41 6.37 -3.10
CA GLU A 128 17.89 7.26 -2.05
C GLU A 128 16.85 7.24 -0.93
N ASP A 129 17.15 6.48 0.13
CA ASP A 129 16.80 6.72 1.53
C ASP A 129 15.50 7.49 1.83
N PHE A 130 14.33 7.00 1.40
CA PHE A 130 13.08 7.30 2.11
C PHE A 130 13.07 6.58 3.45
N SER A 131 13.90 7.08 4.37
CA SER A 131 13.89 6.71 5.77
C SER A 131 12.59 7.21 6.40
N ILE A 132 11.54 6.40 6.30
CA ILE A 132 10.36 6.43 7.17
C ILE A 132 10.70 6.11 8.64
N LEU A 133 11.99 5.83 8.93
CA LEU A 133 12.59 5.79 10.25
C LEU A 133 13.57 6.97 10.49
N ASN A 134 13.52 8.03 9.68
CA ASN A 134 14.19 9.28 10.01
C ASN A 134 13.28 10.09 10.93
N LEU A 135 13.32 9.77 12.22
CA LEU A 135 12.88 10.69 13.26
C LEU A 135 13.88 11.85 13.29
N SER A 136 13.67 12.86 12.43
CA SER A 136 14.40 14.11 12.54
C SER A 136 13.87 14.84 13.77
N PHE A 137 14.58 14.72 14.89
CA PHE A 137 14.35 15.64 16.00
C PHE A 137 14.91 16.99 15.57
N PRO A 138 14.07 18.03 15.43
CA PRO A 138 14.58 19.37 15.26
C PRO A 138 15.44 19.68 16.49
N THR A 139 16.75 19.74 16.30
CA THR A 139 17.65 20.31 17.30
C THR A 139 17.38 21.81 17.28
N PRO A 140 16.97 22.44 18.39
CA PRO A 140 16.76 23.87 18.41
C PRO A 140 18.10 24.56 18.21
N GLY A 141 18.20 25.36 17.15
CA GLY A 141 19.34 26.22 16.88
C GLY A 141 20.23 25.72 15.74
N GLN A 142 19.83 26.00 14.51
CA GLN A 142 20.76 26.49 13.50
C GLN A 142 20.11 27.72 12.90
N GLU A 143 20.67 28.87 13.25
CA GLU A 143 20.30 30.18 12.73
C GLU A 143 20.36 30.16 11.20
N GLN A 144 19.32 30.70 10.57
CA GLN A 144 19.36 31.11 9.17
C GLN A 144 20.43 32.20 9.02
N THR A 145 21.66 31.85 8.65
CA THR A 145 22.59 32.85 8.13
C THR A 145 22.59 32.77 6.61
N SER A 146 21.78 33.65 6.03
CA SER A 146 21.82 34.13 4.66
C SER A 146 23.23 34.45 4.20
N ASN A 147 23.63 33.92 3.03
CA ASN A 147 24.52 34.59 2.09
C ASN A 147 24.23 34.09 0.68
#